data_AF-A0A940FJI6-F1
#
_entry.id   AF-A0A940FJI6-F1
#
_cell.length_a   1.000
_cell.length_b   1.000
_cell.length_c   1.000
_cell.angle_alpha   90.00
_cell.angle_beta   90.00
_cell.angle_gamma   90.00
#
_symmetry.space_group_name_H-M   'P 1'
#
loop_
_entity.id
_entity.type
_entity.pdbx_description
1 polymer ?
#
loop_
_entity_poly.entity_id
_entity_poly.type
_entity_poly.pdbx_seq_one_letter_code
_entity_poly.pdbx_strand_id
1 'polypeptide(L)'
;MMPNLSEERANLHSQSQLFRLAAVLYADNNYEVAPKTIIRKVIESALLSMGNKPVIVHSLIDFIHDSYNLQITEDEIKSIITSDKQEGFITNQKMDNLFVCLSEKRKQILESKLSNKTIDYFISLFEKEKETLAIGSNVKEIIYRF
;
A
#
# COMPACT_ATOMS: atom_id res chain seq x y z
N MET A 1 19.19 -23.57 -13.42
CA MET A 1 18.37 -22.58 -14.13
C MET A 1 18.45 -21.31 -13.29
N MET A 2 19.19 -20.29 -13.75
CA MET A 2 19.36 -19.06 -12.96
C MET A 2 18.10 -18.18 -13.12
N PRO A 3 17.56 -17.57 -12.06
CA PRO A 3 16.43 -16.66 -12.17
C PRO A 3 16.83 -15.44 -13.01
N ASN A 4 15.88 -14.93 -13.80
CA ASN A 4 16.10 -13.86 -14.76
C ASN A 4 16.20 -12.51 -14.01
N LEU A 5 17.19 -11.66 -14.32
CA LEU A 5 17.42 -10.39 -13.61
C LEU A 5 16.19 -9.45 -13.58
N SER A 6 15.29 -9.60 -14.56
CA SER A 6 14.01 -8.89 -14.63
C SER A 6 12.97 -9.42 -13.64
N GLU A 7 12.91 -10.72 -13.40
CA GLU A 7 12.05 -11.35 -12.38
C GLU A 7 12.52 -11.00 -10.98
N GLU A 8 13.83 -10.97 -10.75
CA GLU A 8 14.42 -10.60 -9.46
C GLU A 8 14.08 -9.15 -9.08
N ARG A 9 14.14 -8.21 -10.04
CA ARG A 9 13.75 -6.80 -9.84
C ARG A 9 12.25 -6.61 -9.60
N ALA A 10 11.40 -7.36 -10.30
CA ALA A 10 9.95 -7.35 -10.07
C ALA A 10 9.60 -7.89 -8.69
N ASN A 11 10.31 -8.94 -8.25
CA ASN A 11 10.14 -9.56 -6.94
C ASN A 11 10.62 -8.63 -5.81
N LEU A 12 11.77 -7.97 -5.95
CA LEU A 12 12.24 -6.93 -5.03
C LEU A 12 11.24 -5.76 -4.94
N HIS A 13 10.64 -5.37 -6.07
CA HIS A 13 9.60 -4.34 -6.06
C HIS A 13 8.36 -4.82 -5.30
N SER A 14 7.84 -6.01 -5.59
CA SER A 14 6.69 -6.61 -4.90
C SER A 14 6.95 -6.78 -3.39
N GLN A 15 8.12 -7.29 -2.99
CA GLN A 15 8.52 -7.41 -1.58
C GLN A 15 8.55 -6.04 -0.88
N SER A 16 9.09 -5.01 -1.52
CA SER A 16 9.10 -3.65 -0.96
C SER A 16 7.68 -3.06 -0.78
N GLN A 17 6.73 -3.45 -1.63
CA GLN A 17 5.34 -3.03 -1.56
C GLN A 17 4.60 -3.77 -0.45
N LEU A 18 4.87 -5.08 -0.30
CA LEU A 18 4.31 -5.94 0.73
C LEU A 18 4.81 -5.53 2.13
N PHE A 19 6.10 -5.18 2.24
CA PHE A 19 6.68 -4.66 3.48
C PHE A 19 6.09 -3.30 3.86
N ARG A 20 5.92 -2.39 2.88
CA ARG A 20 5.25 -1.10 3.11
C ARG A 20 3.80 -1.29 3.56
N LEU A 21 3.07 -2.22 2.95
CA LEU A 21 1.72 -2.56 3.35
C LEU A 21 1.70 -3.08 4.79
N ALA A 22 2.56 -4.06 5.14
CA ALA A 22 2.66 -4.60 6.48
C ALA A 22 2.98 -3.52 7.53
N ALA A 23 3.88 -2.59 7.23
CA ALA A 23 4.22 -1.48 8.11
C ALA A 23 3.07 -0.49 8.29
N VAL A 24 2.31 -0.19 7.22
CA VAL A 24 1.09 0.65 7.30
C VAL A 24 0.01 -0.04 8.13
N LEU A 25 -0.15 -1.36 7.99
CA LEU A 25 -1.10 -2.14 8.79
C LEU A 25 -0.71 -2.16 10.27
N TYR A 26 0.58 -2.35 10.57
CA TYR A 26 1.09 -2.44 11.94
C TYR A 26 1.14 -1.07 12.65
N ALA A 27 1.48 0.00 11.93
CA ALA A 27 1.54 1.35 12.49
C ALA A 27 0.16 1.90 12.85
N ASP A 28 -0.92 1.39 12.24
CA ASP A 28 -2.26 1.95 12.44
C ASP A 28 -3.09 1.27 13.54
N ASN A 29 -2.76 0.09 14.14
CA ASN A 29 -3.42 -0.42 15.37
C ASN A 29 -2.81 -1.70 16.02
N ASN A 30 -2.69 -1.68 17.35
CA ASN A 30 -2.66 -2.86 18.23
C ASN A 30 -4.12 -3.39 18.43
N TYR A 31 -4.32 -4.70 18.29
CA TYR A 31 -5.54 -5.51 18.55
C TYR A 31 -6.74 -5.41 17.57
N GLU A 32 -7.08 -6.57 16.99
CA GLU A 32 -8.25 -6.91 16.16
C GLU A 32 -8.64 -5.93 15.05
N VAL A 33 -7.80 -5.84 14.01
CA VAL A 33 -8.17 -5.14 12.78
C VAL A 33 -9.15 -6.01 11.99
N ALA A 34 -10.42 -5.58 11.89
CA ALA A 34 -11.40 -6.27 11.06
C ALA A 34 -10.88 -6.41 9.61
N PRO A 35 -11.05 -7.56 8.95
CA PRO A 35 -10.55 -7.80 7.58
C PRO A 35 -10.92 -6.69 6.59
N LYS A 36 -12.11 -6.09 6.76
CA LYS A 36 -12.60 -4.95 5.97
C LYS A 36 -11.70 -3.71 6.06
N THR A 37 -11.11 -3.43 7.21
CA THR A 37 -10.20 -2.29 7.41
C THR A 37 -8.85 -2.53 6.72
N ILE A 38 -8.38 -3.78 6.72
CA ILE A 38 -7.17 -4.19 6.00
C ILE A 38 -7.41 -4.06 4.49
N ILE A 39 -8.48 -4.66 3.97
CA ILE A 39 -8.85 -4.59 2.55
C ILE A 39 -9.01 -3.13 2.10
N ARG A 40 -9.64 -2.27 2.91
CA ARG A 40 -9.72 -0.83 2.63
C ARG A 40 -8.34 -0.19 2.46
N LYS A 41 -7.40 -0.47 3.36
CA LYS A 41 -6.03 0.09 3.28
C LYS A 41 -5.28 -0.42 2.07
N VAL A 42 -5.47 -1.68 1.69
CA VAL A 42 -4.92 -2.25 0.46
C VAL A 42 -5.47 -1.49 -0.75
N ILE A 43 -6.78 -1.29 -0.83
CA ILE A 43 -7.43 -0.53 -1.91
C ILE A 43 -6.92 0.92 -1.94
N GLU A 44 -6.85 1.60 -0.79
CA GLU A 44 -6.33 2.97 -0.69
C GLU A 44 -4.88 3.07 -1.19
N SER A 45 -4.04 2.10 -0.81
CA SER A 45 -2.62 2.05 -1.20
C SER A 45 -2.45 1.74 -2.70
N ALA A 46 -3.25 0.81 -3.22
CA ALA A 46 -3.26 0.45 -4.63
C ALA A 46 -3.67 1.66 -5.50
N LEU A 47 -4.76 2.34 -5.15
CA LEU A 47 -5.24 3.52 -5.88
C LEU A 47 -4.21 4.66 -5.88
N LEU A 48 -3.52 4.89 -4.77
CA LEU A 48 -2.41 5.85 -4.72
C LEU A 48 -1.25 5.44 -5.61
N SER A 49 -0.87 4.16 -5.60
CA SER A 49 0.22 3.63 -6.41
C SER A 49 -0.07 3.73 -7.91
N MET A 50 -1.34 3.61 -8.29
CA MET A 50 -1.82 3.83 -9.67
C MET A 50 -1.98 5.32 -10.03
N GLY A 51 -1.55 6.25 -9.17
CA GLY A 51 -1.61 7.69 -9.39
C GLY A 51 -2.97 8.34 -9.14
N ASN A 52 -3.87 7.64 -8.45
CA ASN A 52 -5.24 8.06 -8.11
C ASN A 52 -6.09 8.49 -9.32
N LYS A 53 -5.86 7.91 -10.49
CA LYS A 53 -6.74 8.07 -11.65
C LYS A 53 -7.97 7.17 -11.47
N PRO A 54 -9.13 7.50 -12.06
CA PRO A 54 -10.26 6.59 -12.11
C PRO A 54 -9.87 5.28 -12.79
N VAL A 55 -9.93 4.18 -12.05
CA VAL A 55 -9.59 2.83 -12.53
C VAL A 55 -10.82 1.93 -12.44
N ILE A 56 -10.95 1.00 -13.37
CA ILE A 56 -11.99 -0.03 -13.29
C ILE A 56 -11.68 -1.01 -12.16
N VAL A 57 -12.71 -1.51 -11.48
CA VAL A 57 -12.53 -2.45 -10.36
C VAL A 57 -11.73 -3.69 -10.75
N HIS A 58 -11.91 -4.21 -11.97
CA HIS A 58 -11.15 -5.37 -12.45
C HIS A 58 -9.64 -5.08 -12.50
N SER A 59 -9.23 -3.95 -13.10
CA SER A 59 -7.81 -3.56 -13.11
C SER A 59 -7.24 -3.29 -11.72
N LEU A 60 -8.07 -2.86 -10.77
CA LEU A 60 -7.67 -2.72 -9.38
C LEU A 60 -7.41 -4.10 -8.73
N ILE A 61 -8.26 -5.10 -9.00
CA ILE A 61 -8.07 -6.48 -8.53
C ILE A 61 -6.77 -7.04 -9.11
N ASP A 62 -6.58 -6.93 -10.42
CA ASP A 62 -5.38 -7.41 -11.11
C ASP A 62 -4.13 -6.75 -10.52
N PHE A 63 -4.15 -5.43 -10.34
CA PHE A 63 -3.02 -4.71 -9.75
C PHE A 63 -2.72 -5.18 -8.32
N ILE A 64 -3.76 -5.40 -7.49
CA ILE A 64 -3.59 -5.87 -6.12
C ILE A 64 -3.02 -7.28 -6.09
N HIS A 65 -3.48 -8.15 -6.99
CA HIS A 65 -2.97 -9.50 -7.13
C HIS A 65 -1.50 -9.48 -7.55
N ASP A 66 -1.16 -8.74 -8.60
CA ASP A 66 0.19 -8.68 -9.15
C ASP A 66 1.19 -8.01 -8.20
N SER A 67 0.75 -6.98 -7.47
CA SER A 67 1.64 -6.20 -6.61
C SER A 67 1.81 -6.80 -5.21
N TYR A 68 0.74 -7.36 -4.64
CA TYR A 68 0.70 -7.78 -3.24
C TYR A 68 0.43 -9.27 -3.06
N ASN A 69 0.21 -10.03 -4.14
CA ASN A 69 -0.20 -11.44 -4.11
C ASN A 69 -1.45 -11.69 -3.23
N LEU A 70 -2.36 -10.70 -3.22
CA LEU A 70 -3.60 -10.75 -2.46
C LEU A 70 -4.76 -11.04 -3.40
N GLN A 71 -5.55 -12.07 -3.08
CA GLN A 71 -6.80 -12.35 -3.78
C GLN A 71 -7.93 -11.64 -3.06
N ILE A 72 -8.48 -10.62 -3.72
CA ILE A 72 -9.65 -9.86 -3.24
C ILE A 72 -10.72 -9.96 -4.30
N THR A 73 -11.93 -10.31 -3.88
CA THR A 73 -13.07 -10.45 -4.80
C THR A 73 -13.67 -9.10 -5.16
N GLU A 74 -14.37 -9.05 -6.30
CA GLU A 74 -15.07 -7.84 -6.72
C GLU A 74 -16.14 -7.40 -5.70
N ASP A 75 -16.84 -8.36 -5.09
CA ASP A 75 -17.86 -8.09 -4.07
C ASP A 75 -17.24 -7.49 -2.80
N GLU A 76 -16.06 -7.94 -2.39
CA GLU A 76 -15.33 -7.35 -1.27
C GLU A 76 -14.95 -5.90 -1.57
N ILE A 77 -14.41 -5.61 -2.75
CA ILE A 77 -14.08 -4.23 -3.14
C ILE A 77 -15.36 -3.38 -3.18
N LYS A 78 -16.42 -3.85 -3.83
CA LYS A 78 -17.71 -3.17 -3.90
C LYS A 78 -18.23 -2.85 -2.50
N SER A 79 -18.22 -3.82 -1.59
CA SER A 79 -18.69 -3.64 -0.21
C SER A 79 -17.93 -2.57 0.58
N ILE A 80 -16.67 -2.29 0.21
CA ILE A 80 -15.85 -1.24 0.83
C ILE A 80 -16.12 0.12 0.19
N ILE A 81 -16.14 0.19 -1.14
CA ILE A 81 -16.24 1.46 -1.89
C ILE A 81 -17.67 2.02 -1.93
N THR A 82 -18.70 1.18 -1.77
CA THR A 82 -20.12 1.61 -1.73
C THR A 82 -20.66 1.76 -0.31
N SER A 83 -19.84 1.52 0.71
CA SER A 83 -20.29 1.68 2.09
C SER A 83 -20.46 3.17 2.42
N ASP A 84 -21.70 3.59 2.68
CA ASP A 84 -22.09 4.97 3.04
C ASP A 84 -21.30 5.58 4.22
N LYS A 85 -20.62 4.74 5.02
CA LYS A 85 -19.76 5.17 6.14
C LYS A 85 -18.34 5.55 5.72
N GLN A 86 -17.97 5.40 4.44
CA GLN A 86 -16.60 5.52 3.97
C GLN A 86 -16.41 6.76 3.09
N GLU A 87 -16.48 7.93 3.72
CA GLU A 87 -16.00 9.19 3.12
C GLU A 87 -14.54 8.99 2.65
N GLY A 88 -14.32 9.01 1.33
CA GLY A 88 -12.98 8.86 0.78
C GLY A 88 -12.88 8.23 -0.60
N PHE A 89 -13.90 7.51 -1.05
CA PHE A 89 -13.95 6.93 -2.40
C PHE A 89 -14.94 7.70 -3.28
N ILE A 90 -14.57 7.89 -4.55
CA ILE A 90 -15.42 8.40 -5.60
C ILE A 90 -15.63 7.24 -6.57
N THR A 91 -16.89 6.86 -6.76
CA THR A 91 -17.28 5.81 -7.70
C THR A 91 -18.07 6.42 -8.87
N ASN A 92 -17.82 5.93 -10.08
CA ASN A 92 -18.56 6.34 -11.27
C ASN A 92 -18.85 5.12 -12.13
N GLN A 93 -20.12 4.94 -12.51
CA GLN A 93 -20.53 3.82 -13.34
C GLN A 93 -20.70 4.29 -14.79
N LYS A 94 -19.93 3.71 -15.71
CA LYS A 94 -19.97 4.06 -17.13
C LYS A 94 -19.91 2.80 -17.98
N MET A 95 -20.92 2.60 -18.83
CA MET A 95 -20.97 1.48 -19.79
C MET A 95 -20.63 0.14 -19.14
N ASP A 96 -21.42 -0.26 -18.14
CA ASP A 96 -21.27 -1.47 -17.31
C ASP A 96 -20.01 -1.59 -16.44
N ASN A 97 -19.06 -0.67 -16.56
CA ASN A 97 -17.85 -0.68 -15.76
C ASN A 97 -17.98 0.26 -14.55
N LEU A 98 -17.60 -0.24 -13.38
CA LEU A 98 -17.48 0.55 -12.16
C LEU A 98 -16.06 1.09 -12.05
N PHE A 99 -15.94 2.42 -12.12
CA PHE A 99 -14.71 3.14 -11.91
C PHE A 99 -14.62 3.61 -10.46
N VAL A 100 -13.42 3.55 -9.89
CA VAL A 100 -13.14 4.00 -8.53
C VAL A 100 -11.86 4.84 -8.49
N CYS A 101 -11.88 5.90 -7.69
CA CYS A 101 -10.69 6.63 -7.27
C CYS A 101 -10.89 7.17 -5.84
N LEU A 102 -9.82 7.68 -5.22
CA LEU A 102 -9.90 8.37 -3.94
C LEU A 102 -10.32 9.82 -4.15
N SER A 103 -11.10 10.35 -3.20
CA SER A 103 -11.36 11.77 -3.13
C SER A 103 -10.07 12.54 -2.88
N GLU A 104 -10.02 13.78 -3.37
CA GLU A 104 -8.82 14.62 -3.24
C GLU A 104 -8.44 14.86 -1.77
N LYS A 105 -9.44 15.06 -0.90
CA LYS A 105 -9.24 15.15 0.56
C LYS A 105 -8.59 13.88 1.13
N ARG A 106 -9.08 12.70 0.73
CA ARG A 106 -8.56 11.43 1.24
C ARG A 106 -7.15 11.16 0.72
N LYS A 107 -6.89 11.46 -0.55
CA LYS A 107 -5.56 11.41 -1.15
C LYS A 107 -4.55 12.25 -0.36
N GLN A 108 -4.86 13.53 -0.12
CA GLN A 108 -3.97 14.43 0.63
C GLN A 108 -3.69 13.93 2.05
N ILE A 109 -4.71 13.40 2.75
CA ILE A 109 -4.52 12.81 4.08
C ILE A 109 -3.55 11.63 4.04
N LEU A 110 -3.71 10.74 3.07
CA LEU A 110 -2.85 9.55 2.94
C LEU A 110 -1.43 9.93 2.52
N GLU A 111 -1.26 10.87 1.60
CA GLU A 111 0.05 11.42 1.21
C GLU A 111 0.74 12.11 2.40
N SER A 112 0.01 12.86 3.22
CA SER A 112 0.55 13.51 4.43
C SER A 112 0.96 12.49 5.51
N LYS A 113 0.24 11.37 5.61
CA LYS A 113 0.65 10.25 6.49
C LYS A 113 1.91 9.58 5.97
N LEU A 114 2.02 9.45 4.65
CA LEU A 114 3.22 8.92 4.02
C LEU A 114 4.41 9.85 4.26
N SER A 115 4.26 11.17 4.15
CA SER A 115 5.37 12.11 4.35
C SER A 115 5.86 12.23 5.80
N ASN A 116 4.98 12.09 6.78
CA ASN A 116 5.31 12.51 8.15
C ASN A 116 6.00 11.45 9.01
N LYS A 117 5.92 10.16 8.67
CA LYS A 117 6.44 9.05 9.52
C LYS A 117 6.74 7.79 8.69
N THR A 118 7.42 7.94 7.55
CA THR A 118 7.87 6.77 6.79
C THR A 118 8.80 5.87 7.62
N ILE A 119 8.87 4.60 7.24
CA ILE A 119 9.94 3.70 7.70
C ILE A 119 11.31 4.38 7.53
N ASP A 120 11.55 5.06 6.40
CA ASP A 120 12.77 5.85 6.18
C ASP A 120 13.02 6.90 7.25
N TYR A 121 11.98 7.63 7.67
CA TYR A 121 12.08 8.60 8.76
C TYR A 121 12.47 7.92 10.07
N PHE A 122 11.86 6.78 10.41
CA PHE A 122 12.19 6.04 11.63
C PHE A 122 13.57 5.35 11.57
N ILE A 123 13.99 4.86 10.40
CA ILE A 123 15.34 4.33 10.21
C ILE A 123 16.36 5.47 10.38
N SER A 124 16.10 6.65 9.81
CA SER A 124 16.99 7.80 9.93
C SER A 124 17.04 8.33 11.38
N LEU A 125 15.91 8.28 12.10
CA LEU A 125 15.85 8.64 13.52
C LEU A 125 16.62 7.62 14.38
N PHE A 126 16.51 6.33 14.08
CA PHE A 126 17.26 5.27 14.74
C PHE A 126 18.77 5.41 14.51
N GLU A 127 19.20 5.64 13.27
CA GLU A 127 20.60 5.91 12.94
C GLU A 127 21.15 7.09 13.74
N LYS A 128 20.35 8.14 13.92
CA LYS A 128 20.72 9.34 14.69
C LYS A 128 20.80 9.11 16.20
N GLU A 129 19.92 8.29 16.79
CA GLU A 129 19.94 8.00 18.23
C GLU A 129 20.93 6.88 18.62
N LYS A 130 21.25 5.99 17.68
CA LYS A 130 22.10 4.81 17.90
C LYS A 130 23.34 4.84 17.00
N GLU A 131 23.92 6.02 16.82
CA GLU A 131 25.11 6.28 15.97
C GLU A 131 26.28 5.35 16.31
N THR A 132 26.40 4.90 17.57
CA THR A 132 27.42 3.94 18.04
C THR A 132 27.20 2.48 17.64
N LEU A 133 25.96 2.08 17.29
CA LEU A 133 25.62 0.75 16.77
C LEU A 133 25.65 0.69 15.23
N ALA A 134 25.54 1.84 14.56
CA ALA A 134 25.45 1.98 13.11
C ALA A 134 26.79 2.32 12.43
N ILE A 135 27.92 2.12 13.13
CA ILE A 135 29.25 2.39 12.57
C ILE A 135 29.53 1.39 11.44
N GLY A 136 29.51 1.88 10.19
CA GLY A 136 29.96 1.13 9.01
C GLY A 136 28.91 0.24 8.33
N SER A 137 27.65 0.25 8.77
CA SER A 137 26.57 -0.51 8.13
C SER A 137 25.47 0.43 7.67
N ASN A 138 25.10 0.37 6.39
CA ASN A 138 23.94 1.09 5.86
C ASN A 138 22.67 0.37 6.35
N VAL A 139 22.13 0.81 7.48
CA VAL A 139 21.01 0.16 8.17
C VAL A 139 19.79 0.07 7.25
N LYS A 140 19.57 1.10 6.41
CA LYS A 140 18.57 1.04 5.34
C LYS A 140 18.80 -0.13 4.39
N GLU A 141 20.03 -0.30 3.91
CA GLU A 141 20.36 -1.36 2.96
C GLU A 141 20.18 -2.76 3.54
N ILE A 142 20.44 -2.94 4.84
CA ILE A 142 20.18 -4.21 5.54
C ILE A 142 18.68 -4.48 5.65
N ILE A 143 17.89 -3.49 6.05
CA ILE A 143 16.44 -3.62 6.21
C ILE A 143 15.76 -3.89 4.86
N TYR A 144 16.20 -3.24 3.79
CA TYR A 144 15.64 -3.44 2.45
C TYR A 144 16.09 -4.73 1.76
N ARG A 145 17.10 -5.43 2.28
CA ARG A 145 17.52 -6.76 1.80
C ARG A 145 16.73 -7.92 2.44
N PHE A 146 15.97 -7.65 3.49
CA PHE A 146 15.06 -8.60 4.14
C PHE A 146 13.68 -8.58 3.47
#